data_AF-A0A258IJN9-F1
#
_entry.id   AF-A0A258IJN9-F1
#
_cell.length_a   1.000
_cell.length_b   1.000
_cell.length_c   1.000
_cell.angle_alpha   90.00
_cell.angle_beta   90.00
_cell.angle_gamma   90.00
#
_symmetry.space_group_name_H-M   'P 1'
#
loop_
_entity.id
_entity.type
_entity.pdbx_description
1 polymer ?
#
loop_
_entity_poly.entity_id
_entity_poly.type
_entity_poly.pdbx_seq_one_letter_code
_entity_poly.pdbx_strand_id
1 'polypeptide(L)'
;MRRSMTSKDTFRRFSRLFSGCACGRHRSAAEHEAAARASEEARYGSLVEKTVLQALFPQDAHRRAFLKAIGGTTVAAALAQFLPMGMVTEAFAQGTGPIEKKDLKVGFIPITCATPIIMAHPLGFYTKQGLNVDVVKTAGWAVVRDKTINKEYDAAHMLSPMPIAISMGLGSNPIPFSVPAIENINGQCITLAMKHKDKRDPKDWKGFKLAIPFDYSMHNYLLRYYLAEHGIDPDADVQLRSVPPPEMVANLRAENIDGFLAPDNVCQRAVYDGVGFIHILSKEIWDGHPCCSFSASKEFVTTNPNTYAALLRAIIDASAYAQKPENRKQIAEAIAPANYLNAPPVVLEQVLTGTYADGLGNIKKDPNRVTFEPFPYDSFAIWILTQMKRWGQVKGDVDYAGIAKQVFLATECAAVMKDMGLTPPAPTKTIVVMGKPFDPAKPDAYVESFAIKRT
;
A
#
# COMPACT_ATOMS: atom_id res chain seq x y z
N MET A 1 30.11 -77.37 5.11
CA MET A 1 29.55 -76.19 5.81
C MET A 1 28.82 -75.30 4.80
N ARG A 2 27.48 -75.32 4.82
CA ARG A 2 26.65 -74.35 4.06
C ARG A 2 26.62 -73.03 4.84
N ARG A 3 26.94 -71.90 4.20
CA ARG A 3 26.63 -70.57 4.73
C ARG A 3 25.59 -69.90 3.84
N SER A 4 24.47 -69.58 4.49
CA SER A 4 23.31 -68.83 4.01
C SER A 4 23.69 -67.38 3.68
N MET A 5 23.28 -66.88 2.51
CA MET A 5 23.28 -65.45 2.17
C MET A 5 21.97 -64.83 2.67
N THR A 6 22.07 -63.69 3.36
CA THR A 6 20.93 -62.97 3.96
C THR A 6 20.44 -61.84 3.05
N SER A 7 19.14 -61.51 3.12
CA SER A 7 18.43 -60.57 2.22
C SER A 7 18.80 -59.08 2.33
N LYS A 8 19.96 -58.74 2.91
CA LYS A 8 20.48 -57.37 2.97
C LYS A 8 21.39 -57.01 1.78
N ASP A 9 21.90 -57.99 1.05
CA ASP A 9 22.74 -57.77 -0.14
C ASP A 9 21.96 -57.49 -1.43
N THR A 10 20.65 -57.78 -1.45
CA THR A 10 19.76 -57.47 -2.59
C THR A 10 19.25 -56.02 -2.59
N PHE A 11 19.24 -55.32 -1.45
CA PHE A 11 18.75 -53.94 -1.38
C PHE A 11 19.84 -52.88 -1.68
N ARG A 12 21.12 -53.21 -1.49
CA ARG A 12 22.25 -52.32 -1.83
C ARG A 12 22.58 -52.27 -3.33
N ARG A 13 22.05 -53.20 -4.13
CA ARG A 13 22.23 -53.21 -5.60
C ARG A 13 21.18 -52.39 -6.36
N PHE A 14 20.08 -51.98 -5.73
CA PHE A 14 19.06 -51.14 -6.37
C PHE A 14 19.25 -49.63 -6.15
N SER A 15 20.04 -49.19 -5.16
CA SER A 15 20.25 -47.75 -4.88
C SER A 15 21.36 -47.08 -5.70
N ARG A 16 21.95 -47.77 -6.69
CA ARG A 16 23.03 -47.24 -7.57
C ARG A 16 22.59 -46.97 -9.01
N LEU A 17 21.29 -47.01 -9.30
CA LEU A 17 20.75 -46.83 -10.66
C LEU A 17 20.14 -45.43 -10.93
N PHE A 18 20.15 -44.50 -9.96
CA PHE A 18 19.63 -43.14 -10.15
C PHE A 18 20.48 -42.06 -9.47
N SER A 19 21.80 -42.05 -9.71
CA SER A 19 22.70 -40.99 -9.23
C SER A 19 23.10 -39.99 -10.33
N GLY A 20 22.28 -39.80 -11.36
CA GLY A 20 22.50 -38.82 -12.43
C GLY A 20 21.54 -37.64 -12.33
N CYS A 21 21.89 -36.49 -12.92
CA CYS A 21 20.97 -35.36 -13.02
C CYS A 21 19.73 -35.74 -13.83
N ALA A 22 18.55 -35.24 -13.45
CA ALA A 22 17.29 -35.45 -14.17
C ALA A 22 17.33 -34.97 -15.63
N CYS A 23 18.25 -34.06 -15.99
CA CYS A 23 18.42 -33.61 -17.38
C CYS A 23 19.13 -34.64 -18.29
N GLY A 24 19.68 -35.73 -17.74
CA GLY A 24 20.40 -36.78 -18.49
C GLY A 24 21.75 -36.37 -19.09
N ARG A 25 22.18 -35.11 -18.92
CA ARG A 25 23.43 -34.56 -19.50
C ARG A 25 24.53 -34.25 -18.49
N HIS A 26 24.20 -34.24 -17.20
CA HIS A 26 25.12 -33.91 -16.12
C HIS A 26 25.15 -35.05 -15.11
N ARG A 27 26.31 -35.28 -14.48
CA ARG A 27 26.54 -36.40 -13.57
C ARG A 27 25.83 -36.21 -12.23
N SER A 28 25.44 -34.97 -11.89
CA SER A 28 24.67 -34.67 -10.68
C SER A 28 23.81 -33.41 -10.85
N ALA A 29 22.83 -33.22 -9.96
CA ALA A 29 22.02 -32.00 -9.90
C ALA A 29 22.88 -30.75 -9.62
N ALA A 30 23.89 -30.87 -8.75
CA ALA A 30 24.80 -29.77 -8.42
C ALA A 30 25.64 -29.32 -9.64
N GLU A 31 26.10 -30.26 -10.46
CA GLU A 31 26.84 -29.95 -11.69
C GLU A 31 25.94 -29.24 -12.73
N HIS A 32 24.66 -29.62 -12.80
CA HIS A 32 23.67 -28.95 -13.65
C HIS A 32 23.41 -27.52 -13.20
N GLU A 33 23.26 -27.29 -11.90
CA GLU A 33 23.07 -25.94 -11.34
C GLU A 33 24.30 -25.05 -11.55
N ALA A 34 25.51 -25.60 -11.40
CA ALA A 34 26.75 -24.89 -11.68
C ALA A 34 26.88 -24.51 -13.17
N ALA A 35 26.55 -25.43 -14.08
CA ALA A 35 26.55 -25.15 -15.51
C ALA A 35 25.49 -24.13 -15.93
N ALA A 36 24.31 -24.17 -15.30
CA ALA A 36 23.24 -23.19 -15.52
C ALA A 36 23.68 -21.79 -15.06
N ARG A 37 24.27 -21.67 -13.87
CA ARG A 37 24.81 -20.39 -13.35
C ARG A 37 25.93 -19.84 -14.22
N ALA A 38 26.88 -20.68 -14.64
CA ALA A 38 27.95 -20.26 -15.53
C ALA A 38 27.43 -19.80 -16.91
N SER A 39 26.38 -20.46 -17.44
CA SER A 39 25.71 -20.03 -18.67
C SER A 39 24.94 -18.71 -18.50
N GLU A 40 24.36 -18.49 -17.32
CA GLU A 40 23.66 -17.25 -16.99
C GLU A 40 24.64 -16.10 -16.85
N GLU A 41 25.73 -16.27 -16.10
CA GLU A 41 26.83 -15.30 -15.97
C GLU A 41 27.47 -14.97 -17.32
N ALA A 42 27.69 -15.95 -18.19
CA ALA A 42 28.18 -15.71 -19.55
C ALA A 42 27.17 -14.91 -20.40
N ARG A 43 25.86 -15.19 -20.27
CA ARG A 43 24.81 -14.42 -20.94
C ARG A 43 24.75 -12.98 -20.42
N TYR A 44 24.77 -12.79 -19.11
CA TYR A 44 24.79 -11.47 -18.47
C TYR A 44 26.04 -10.68 -18.87
N GLY A 45 27.22 -11.30 -18.87
CA GLY A 45 28.46 -10.67 -19.34
C GLY A 45 28.35 -10.18 -20.79
N SER A 46 27.82 -11.01 -21.69
CA SER A 46 27.63 -10.64 -23.11
C SER A 46 26.59 -9.52 -23.32
N LEU A 47 25.58 -9.43 -22.45
CA LEU A 47 24.54 -8.41 -22.50
C LEU A 47 25.07 -7.06 -22.00
N VAL A 48 25.86 -7.08 -20.92
CA VAL A 48 26.56 -5.89 -20.38
C VAL A 48 27.53 -5.35 -21.42
N GLU A 49 28.35 -6.19 -22.04
CA GLU A 49 29.29 -5.78 -23.09
C GLU A 49 28.58 -5.13 -24.29
N LYS A 50 27.47 -5.73 -24.74
CA LYS A 50 26.66 -5.19 -25.85
C LYS A 50 26.04 -3.83 -25.50
N THR A 51 25.62 -3.64 -24.26
CA THR A 51 24.99 -2.39 -23.77
C THR A 51 26.04 -1.28 -23.62
N VAL A 52 27.23 -1.61 -23.12
CA VAL A 52 28.37 -0.68 -23.01
C VAL A 52 28.83 -0.22 -24.40
N LEU A 53 28.95 -1.12 -25.36
CA LEU A 53 29.29 -0.77 -26.74
C LEU A 53 28.25 0.13 -27.42
N GLN A 54 26.97 -0.07 -27.09
CA GLN A 54 25.89 0.79 -27.58
C GLN A 54 25.98 2.21 -27.01
N ALA A 55 26.37 2.34 -25.73
CA ALA A 55 26.57 3.62 -25.08
C ALA A 55 27.81 4.38 -25.60
N LEU A 56 28.94 3.70 -25.76
CA LEU A 56 30.20 4.31 -26.21
C LEU A 56 30.19 4.70 -27.69
N PHE A 57 29.46 3.95 -28.52
CA PHE A 57 29.33 4.23 -29.94
C PHE A 57 27.85 4.22 -30.32
N PRO A 58 27.11 5.33 -30.16
CA PRO A 58 25.65 5.35 -30.36
C PRO A 58 25.22 5.06 -31.80
N GLN A 59 26.08 5.35 -32.77
CA GLN A 59 25.83 5.11 -34.19
C GLN A 59 26.31 3.72 -34.64
N ASP A 60 25.43 2.97 -35.29
CA ASP A 60 25.70 1.60 -35.75
C ASP A 60 26.90 1.46 -36.70
N ALA A 61 27.15 2.48 -37.53
CA ALA A 61 28.28 2.47 -38.45
C ALA A 61 29.63 2.46 -37.71
N HIS A 62 29.76 3.26 -36.66
CA HIS A 62 30.99 3.35 -35.85
C HIS A 62 31.18 2.10 -34.98
N ARG A 63 30.09 1.52 -34.43
CA ARG A 63 30.13 0.21 -33.74
C ARG A 63 30.70 -0.88 -34.64
N ARG A 64 30.19 -0.98 -35.86
CA ARG A 64 30.62 -2.00 -36.82
C ARG A 64 32.07 -1.79 -37.27
N ALA A 65 32.50 -0.55 -37.44
CA ALA A 65 33.89 -0.22 -37.76
C ALA A 65 34.85 -0.60 -36.63
N PHE A 66 34.49 -0.26 -35.38
CA PHE A 66 35.27 -0.60 -34.18
C PHE A 66 35.38 -2.11 -33.96
N LEU A 67 34.27 -2.85 -34.04
CA LEU A 67 34.27 -4.31 -33.91
C LEU A 67 35.09 -5.02 -35.00
N LYS A 68 35.09 -4.48 -36.23
CA LYS A 68 35.95 -4.98 -37.32
C LYS A 68 37.43 -4.70 -37.11
N ALA A 69 37.78 -3.59 -36.47
CA ALA A 69 39.17 -3.19 -36.26
C ALA A 69 39.88 -3.98 -35.15
N ILE A 70 39.14 -4.44 -34.14
CA ILE A 70 39.73 -4.96 -32.88
C ILE A 70 39.41 -6.46 -32.67
N GLY A 71 38.44 -7.01 -33.39
CA GLY A 71 38.03 -8.42 -33.31
C GLY A 71 37.20 -8.71 -32.05
N GLY A 72 36.08 -9.43 -32.21
CA GLY A 72 35.04 -9.54 -31.18
C GLY A 72 35.48 -10.15 -29.83
N THR A 73 36.57 -10.93 -29.79
CA THR A 73 37.10 -11.52 -28.54
C THR A 73 38.02 -10.58 -27.76
N THR A 74 38.51 -9.51 -28.38
CA THR A 74 39.47 -8.56 -27.78
C THR A 74 38.78 -7.34 -27.16
N VAL A 75 37.48 -7.17 -27.42
CA VAL A 75 36.69 -6.00 -27.01
C VAL A 75 36.47 -5.97 -25.51
N ALA A 76 36.12 -7.09 -24.88
CA ALA A 76 35.99 -7.19 -23.42
C ALA A 76 37.28 -6.81 -22.67
N ALA A 77 38.44 -7.21 -23.18
CA ALA A 77 39.73 -6.92 -22.57
C ALA A 77 40.15 -5.44 -22.74
N ALA A 78 39.86 -4.84 -23.91
CA ALA A 78 40.11 -3.43 -24.15
C ALA A 78 39.16 -2.52 -23.35
N LEU A 79 37.88 -2.91 -23.21
CA LEU A 79 36.90 -2.19 -22.41
C LEU A 79 37.25 -2.21 -20.91
N ALA A 80 37.80 -3.33 -20.42
CA ALA A 80 38.24 -3.47 -19.02
C ALA A 80 39.40 -2.53 -18.63
N GLN A 81 40.18 -2.03 -19.61
CA GLN A 81 41.29 -1.11 -19.36
C GLN A 81 40.85 0.36 -19.28
N PHE A 82 39.71 0.72 -19.88
CA PHE A 82 39.18 2.09 -19.88
C PHE A 82 37.93 2.25 -19.00
N LEU A 83 37.44 1.17 -18.41
CA LEU A 83 36.30 1.17 -17.50
C LEU A 83 36.68 0.42 -16.22
N PRO A 84 36.98 1.12 -15.11
CA PRO A 84 37.00 0.46 -13.81
C PRO A 84 35.63 -0.16 -13.60
N MET A 85 35.57 -1.47 -13.36
CA MET A 85 34.31 -2.19 -13.10
C MET A 85 33.50 -1.63 -11.91
N GLY A 86 34.06 -0.72 -11.11
CA GLY A 86 33.34 0.07 -10.11
C GLY A 86 32.56 1.26 -10.67
N MET A 87 32.99 1.88 -11.78
CA MET A 87 32.37 3.10 -12.33
C MET A 87 31.19 2.81 -13.27
N VAL A 88 31.12 1.63 -13.90
CA VAL A 88 29.97 1.27 -14.76
C VAL A 88 28.72 0.97 -13.92
N THR A 89 28.89 0.53 -12.67
CA THR A 89 27.82 0.41 -11.67
C THR A 89 27.32 1.76 -11.15
N GLU A 90 28.15 2.80 -11.16
CA GLU A 90 27.79 4.13 -10.63
C GLU A 90 26.96 4.96 -11.63
N ALA A 91 27.14 4.77 -12.94
CA ALA A 91 26.41 5.55 -13.96
C ALA A 91 24.97 5.09 -14.23
N PHE A 92 24.62 3.84 -13.89
CA PHE A 92 23.24 3.32 -13.95
C PHE A 92 22.44 3.54 -12.66
N ALA A 93 23.05 4.23 -11.69
CA ALA A 93 22.55 4.32 -10.35
C ALA A 93 22.30 5.76 -9.92
N GLN A 94 21.27 6.39 -10.47
CA GLN A 94 20.69 7.59 -9.86
C GLN A 94 19.91 7.27 -8.55
N GLY A 95 20.33 6.25 -7.80
CA GLY A 95 19.72 5.78 -6.55
C GLY A 95 20.63 4.87 -5.70
N THR A 96 21.96 5.02 -5.75
CA THR A 96 22.91 4.22 -4.94
C THR A 96 23.89 5.09 -4.13
N GLY A 97 23.43 6.21 -3.58
CA GLY A 97 24.13 6.76 -2.42
C GLY A 97 23.99 5.79 -1.22
N PRO A 98 24.91 5.81 -0.25
CA PRO A 98 24.70 5.08 1.00
C PRO A 98 23.37 5.51 1.63
N ILE A 99 22.62 4.55 2.19
CA ILE A 99 21.42 4.84 2.99
C ILE A 99 21.82 5.79 4.13
N GLU A 100 21.24 7.00 4.14
CA GLU A 100 21.60 8.07 5.08
C GLU A 100 21.18 7.71 6.51
N LYS A 101 20.01 7.11 6.64
CA LYS A 101 19.40 6.66 7.89
C LYS A 101 18.83 5.25 7.75
N LYS A 102 19.37 4.29 8.50
CA LYS A 102 18.94 2.88 8.46
C LYS A 102 17.88 2.55 9.51
N ASP A 103 18.01 3.11 10.70
CA ASP A 103 17.07 2.93 11.80
C ASP A 103 15.94 3.94 11.69
N LEU A 104 14.72 3.46 11.43
CA LEU A 104 13.56 4.31 11.17
C LEU A 104 12.43 3.98 12.13
N LYS A 105 11.61 5.00 12.44
CA LYS A 105 10.35 4.81 13.15
C LYS A 105 9.18 5.14 12.24
N VAL A 106 8.26 4.19 12.09
CA VAL A 106 7.03 4.36 11.31
C VAL A 106 5.82 4.20 12.20
N GLY A 107 5.08 5.28 12.43
CA GLY A 107 3.88 5.27 13.27
C GLY A 107 2.68 4.65 12.56
N PHE A 108 1.88 3.83 13.26
CA PHE A 108 0.64 3.27 12.72
C PHE A 108 -0.53 3.18 13.72
N ILE A 109 -1.75 3.22 13.20
CA ILE A 109 -2.99 2.89 13.91
C ILE A 109 -3.28 1.41 13.66
N PRO A 110 -3.66 0.62 14.67
CA PRO A 110 -3.83 -0.83 14.53
C PRO A 110 -5.13 -1.18 13.78
N ILE A 111 -5.11 -0.98 12.47
CA ILE A 111 -6.17 -1.31 11.51
C ILE A 111 -5.56 -1.98 10.27
N THR A 112 -6.36 -2.72 9.51
CA THR A 112 -5.88 -3.49 8.33
C THR A 112 -5.42 -2.61 7.18
N CYS A 113 -5.75 -1.33 7.18
CA CYS A 113 -5.21 -0.37 6.23
C CYS A 113 -3.67 -0.31 6.29
N ALA A 114 -3.10 -0.42 7.49
CA ALA A 114 -1.66 -0.39 7.71
C ALA A 114 -0.93 -1.69 7.29
N THR A 115 -1.62 -2.67 6.68
CA THR A 115 -1.04 -3.97 6.32
C THR A 115 0.30 -3.85 5.58
N PRO A 116 0.47 -3.02 4.53
CA PRO A 116 1.77 -2.90 3.85
C PRO A 116 2.90 -2.44 4.77
N ILE A 117 2.62 -1.56 5.73
CA ILE A 117 3.61 -1.05 6.70
C ILE A 117 3.98 -2.13 7.72
N ILE A 118 2.98 -2.77 8.32
CA ILE A 118 3.22 -3.65 9.48
C ILE A 118 3.67 -5.05 9.06
N MET A 119 3.22 -5.56 7.92
CA MET A 119 3.67 -6.86 7.41
C MET A 119 5.08 -6.80 6.82
N ALA A 120 5.52 -5.62 6.37
CA ALA A 120 6.85 -5.41 5.81
C ALA A 120 7.97 -5.73 6.81
N HIS A 121 7.71 -5.58 8.11
CA HIS A 121 8.64 -5.90 9.19
C HIS A 121 8.87 -7.42 9.37
N PRO A 122 7.86 -8.24 9.74
CA PRO A 122 8.06 -9.67 9.97
C PRO A 122 8.33 -10.48 8.69
N LEU A 123 7.94 -9.97 7.51
CA LEU A 123 8.19 -10.63 6.23
C LEU A 123 9.48 -10.17 5.53
N GLY A 124 10.26 -9.29 6.17
CA GLY A 124 11.61 -8.93 5.71
C GLY A 124 11.68 -7.96 4.51
N PHE A 125 10.60 -7.24 4.19
CA PHE A 125 10.61 -6.26 3.10
C PHE A 125 11.50 -5.05 3.42
N TYR A 126 11.56 -4.63 4.70
CA TYR A 126 12.47 -3.56 5.11
C TYR A 126 13.93 -4.00 5.12
N THR A 127 14.23 -5.19 5.66
CA THR A 127 15.60 -5.71 5.73
C THR A 127 16.18 -6.01 4.35
N LYS A 128 15.34 -6.44 3.39
CA LYS A 128 15.69 -6.56 1.97
C LYS A 128 16.19 -5.24 1.37
N GLN A 129 15.74 -4.10 1.89
CA GLN A 129 16.15 -2.77 1.46
C GLN A 129 17.26 -2.17 2.35
N GLY A 130 17.84 -2.95 3.28
CA GLY A 130 18.90 -2.49 4.18
C GLY A 130 18.42 -1.58 5.31
N LEU A 131 17.11 -1.60 5.61
CA LEU A 131 16.49 -0.77 6.65
C LEU A 131 16.15 -1.59 7.89
N ASN A 132 16.28 -0.95 9.05
CA ASN A 132 15.79 -1.43 10.34
C ASN A 132 14.63 -0.54 10.77
N VAL A 133 13.40 -0.98 10.50
CA VAL A 133 12.19 -0.18 10.74
C VAL A 133 11.45 -0.66 11.99
N ASP A 134 11.34 0.22 12.98
CA ASP A 134 10.47 0.05 14.13
C ASP A 134 9.06 0.56 13.78
N VAL A 135 8.09 -0.35 13.71
CA VAL A 135 6.68 -0.02 13.47
C VAL A 135 5.99 0.26 14.80
N VAL A 136 5.65 1.53 15.03
CA VAL A 136 5.21 2.03 16.33
C VAL A 136 3.70 2.18 16.37
N LYS A 137 3.03 1.33 17.16
CA LYS A 137 1.59 1.43 17.38
C LYS A 137 1.23 2.74 18.09
N THR A 138 0.20 3.41 17.59
CA THR A 138 -0.25 4.72 18.05
C THR A 138 -1.72 4.70 18.46
N ALA A 139 -2.09 5.51 19.45
CA ALA A 139 -3.42 5.50 20.05
C ALA A 139 -4.51 6.19 19.18
N GLY A 140 -4.13 7.17 18.34
CA GLY A 140 -5.08 7.91 17.52
C GLY A 140 -4.41 8.81 16.50
N TRP A 141 -5.21 9.31 15.54
CA TRP A 141 -4.72 10.05 14.38
C TRP A 141 -4.07 11.39 14.71
N ALA A 142 -4.58 12.10 15.74
CA ALA A 142 -3.95 13.32 16.23
C ALA A 142 -2.52 13.04 16.75
N VAL A 143 -2.32 11.93 17.46
CA VAL A 143 -0.99 11.54 17.95
C VAL A 143 -0.05 11.18 16.79
N VAL A 144 -0.56 10.48 15.75
CA VAL A 144 0.22 10.21 14.53
C VAL A 144 0.66 11.52 13.87
N ARG A 145 -0.26 12.47 13.70
CA ARG A 145 0.03 13.79 13.13
C ARG A 145 1.13 14.49 13.95
N ASP A 146 0.92 14.64 15.25
CA ASP A 146 1.79 15.43 16.12
C ASP A 146 3.20 14.82 16.20
N LYS A 147 3.30 13.50 16.35
CA LYS A 147 4.60 12.80 16.39
C LYS A 147 5.36 12.86 15.08
N THR A 148 4.67 12.79 13.94
CA THR A 148 5.34 12.89 12.63
C THR A 148 5.78 14.34 12.36
N ILE A 149 4.97 15.33 12.74
CA ILE A 149 5.34 16.75 12.69
C ILE A 149 6.57 17.03 13.56
N ASN A 150 6.62 16.46 14.77
CA ASN A 150 7.72 16.62 15.72
C ASN A 150 8.94 15.72 15.41
N LYS A 151 8.94 15.03 14.27
CA LYS A 151 10.05 14.16 13.81
C LYS A 151 10.34 12.99 14.76
N GLU A 152 9.37 12.62 15.61
CA GLU A 152 9.44 11.37 16.39
C GLU A 152 9.24 10.14 15.51
N TYR A 153 8.51 10.31 14.39
CA TYR A 153 8.37 9.33 13.32
C TYR A 153 8.97 9.88 12.02
N ASP A 154 9.70 9.02 11.31
CA ASP A 154 10.30 9.32 10.00
C ASP A 154 9.25 9.32 8.88
N ALA A 155 8.28 8.42 9.00
CA ALA A 155 7.12 8.32 8.15
C ALA A 155 5.94 7.77 8.97
N ALA A 156 4.74 7.80 8.42
CA ALA A 156 3.58 7.28 9.12
C ALA A 156 2.51 6.76 8.17
N HIS A 157 1.77 5.79 8.69
CA HIS A 157 0.41 5.52 8.27
C HIS A 157 -0.48 6.74 8.52
N MET A 158 -1.08 7.30 7.49
CA MET A 158 -2.03 8.41 7.63
C MET A 158 -3.31 8.16 6.85
N LEU A 159 -4.40 8.81 7.24
CA LEU A 159 -5.58 8.90 6.40
C LEU A 159 -5.22 9.79 5.19
N SER A 160 -5.56 9.38 3.97
CA SER A 160 -5.14 10.09 2.74
C SER A 160 -5.45 11.60 2.69
N PRO A 161 -6.48 12.15 3.38
CA PRO A 161 -6.66 13.60 3.48
C PRO A 161 -5.74 14.32 4.47
N MET A 162 -5.15 13.62 5.44
CA MET A 162 -4.31 14.26 6.47
C MET A 162 -3.07 14.96 5.89
N PRO A 163 -2.28 14.35 4.97
CA PRO A 163 -1.13 15.04 4.35
C PRO A 163 -1.52 16.32 3.61
N ILE A 164 -2.70 16.35 2.99
CA ILE A 164 -3.26 17.56 2.35
C ILE A 164 -3.57 18.61 3.42
N ALA A 165 -4.31 18.21 4.47
CA ALA A 165 -4.67 19.11 5.57
C ALA A 165 -3.44 19.73 6.26
N ILE A 166 -2.42 18.92 6.58
CA ILE A 166 -1.16 19.37 7.19
C ILE A 166 -0.43 20.34 6.25
N SER A 167 -0.32 20.03 4.96
CA SER A 167 0.35 20.88 3.98
C SER A 167 -0.33 22.24 3.81
N MET A 168 -1.66 22.27 3.94
CA MET A 168 -2.47 23.49 3.87
C MET A 168 -2.61 24.24 5.21
N GLY A 169 -2.05 23.71 6.31
CA GLY A 169 -2.16 24.32 7.64
C GLY A 169 -3.55 24.19 8.28
N LEU A 170 -4.30 23.15 7.92
CA LEU A 170 -5.62 22.89 8.47
C LEU A 170 -5.51 22.06 9.74
N GLY A 171 -5.73 22.69 10.89
CA GLY A 171 -5.61 22.05 12.21
C GLY A 171 -4.17 21.84 12.69
N SER A 172 -3.19 22.45 12.02
CA SER A 172 -1.78 22.57 12.43
C SER A 172 -1.12 23.75 11.73
N ASN A 173 0.13 24.08 12.07
CA ASN A 173 0.93 24.95 11.18
C ASN A 173 1.15 24.25 9.83
N PRO A 174 1.24 24.99 8.72
CA PRO A 174 1.47 24.42 7.40
C PRO A 174 2.86 23.79 7.32
N ILE A 175 2.90 22.48 7.05
CA ILE A 175 4.14 21.72 6.88
C ILE A 175 4.00 20.87 5.63
N PRO A 176 4.87 21.02 4.61
CA PRO A 176 4.76 20.22 3.40
C PRO A 176 4.90 18.71 3.69
N PHE A 177 3.86 17.96 3.40
CA PHE A 177 3.79 16.51 3.53
C PHE A 177 3.54 15.86 2.16
N SER A 178 3.93 14.60 2.07
CA SER A 178 3.80 13.80 0.86
C SER A 178 3.04 12.51 1.13
N VAL A 179 2.40 12.02 0.07
CA VAL A 179 1.77 10.71 -0.10
C VAL A 179 2.53 9.98 -1.21
N PRO A 180 3.64 9.29 -0.87
CA PRO A 180 4.36 8.45 -1.82
C PRO A 180 3.58 7.23 -2.32
N ALA A 181 2.71 6.68 -1.46
CA ALA A 181 1.92 5.51 -1.79
C ALA A 181 0.60 5.51 -1.01
N ILE A 182 -0.45 5.05 -1.68
CA ILE A 182 -1.69 4.62 -1.02
C ILE A 182 -1.42 3.26 -0.40
N GLU A 183 -1.91 3.00 0.80
CA GLU A 183 -1.74 1.69 1.41
C GLU A 183 -2.84 0.75 0.98
N ASN A 184 -4.08 1.24 0.94
CA ASN A 184 -5.22 0.45 0.58
C ASN A 184 -6.29 1.28 -0.14
N ILE A 185 -7.02 0.60 -1.02
CA ILE A 185 -8.32 1.03 -1.54
C ILE A 185 -9.42 0.15 -0.94
N ASN A 186 -10.64 0.69 -0.84
CA ASN A 186 -11.75 0.05 -0.14
C ASN A 186 -11.37 -0.26 1.33
N GLY A 187 -11.88 -1.36 1.90
CA GLY A 187 -11.51 -1.83 3.25
C GLY A 187 -12.16 -1.09 4.41
N GLN A 188 -13.31 -0.45 4.16
CA GLN A 188 -14.11 0.23 5.18
C GLN A 188 -15.58 -0.14 5.03
N CYS A 189 -16.37 0.12 6.07
CA CYS A 189 -17.80 -0.12 6.02
C CYS A 189 -18.57 0.84 6.92
N ILE A 190 -19.87 1.00 6.63
CA ILE A 190 -20.81 1.52 7.61
C ILE A 190 -21.27 0.34 8.47
N THR A 191 -20.98 0.39 9.77
CA THR A 191 -21.48 -0.57 10.77
C THR A 191 -22.48 0.14 11.67
N LEU A 192 -23.61 -0.50 11.94
CA LEU A 192 -24.60 -0.01 12.89
C LEU A 192 -24.68 -0.95 14.10
N ALA A 193 -25.05 -0.40 15.24
CA ALA A 193 -25.33 -1.19 16.44
C ALA A 193 -26.47 -2.18 16.16
N MET A 194 -26.43 -3.37 16.78
CA MET A 194 -27.45 -4.42 16.54
C MET A 194 -28.89 -3.95 16.81
N LYS A 195 -29.09 -2.99 17.71
CA LYS A 195 -30.41 -2.38 18.00
C LYS A 195 -31.04 -1.68 16.79
N HIS A 196 -30.26 -1.34 15.76
CA HIS A 196 -30.71 -0.65 14.55
C HIS A 196 -30.86 -1.57 13.33
N LYS A 197 -30.88 -2.91 13.52
CA LYS A 197 -31.02 -3.89 12.42
C LYS A 197 -32.25 -3.69 11.54
N ASP A 198 -33.30 -3.10 12.11
CA ASP A 198 -34.58 -2.81 11.43
C ASP A 198 -34.66 -1.34 10.95
N LYS A 199 -33.63 -0.51 11.19
CA LYS A 199 -33.53 0.91 10.79
C LYS A 199 -32.43 1.12 9.76
N ARG A 200 -32.58 0.50 8.59
CA ARG A 200 -31.54 0.47 7.56
C ARG A 200 -31.69 1.54 6.48
N ASP A 201 -32.84 2.20 6.37
CA ASP A 201 -32.96 3.38 5.50
C ASP A 201 -32.23 4.57 6.16
N PRO A 202 -31.21 5.17 5.51
CA PRO A 202 -30.52 6.33 6.07
C PRO A 202 -31.43 7.50 6.44
N LYS A 203 -32.61 7.62 5.81
CA LYS A 203 -33.61 8.64 6.14
C LYS A 203 -34.11 8.55 7.58
N ASP A 204 -34.05 7.36 8.18
CA ASP A 204 -34.46 7.12 9.57
C ASP A 204 -33.35 7.41 10.60
N TRP A 205 -32.18 7.89 10.14
CA TRP A 205 -31.01 8.07 11.02
C TRP A 205 -30.94 9.46 11.66
N LYS A 206 -31.95 10.31 11.49
CA LYS A 206 -31.99 11.61 12.18
C LYS A 206 -31.83 11.40 13.70
N GLY A 207 -30.92 12.16 14.30
CA GLY A 207 -30.53 12.08 15.70
C GLY A 207 -29.46 11.02 16.02
N PHE A 208 -29.01 10.23 15.04
CA PHE A 208 -27.95 9.23 15.26
C PHE A 208 -26.62 9.89 15.63
N LYS A 209 -25.86 9.23 16.50
CA LYS A 209 -24.47 9.53 16.81
C LYS A 209 -23.58 8.58 16.01
N LEU A 210 -22.94 9.07 14.96
CA LEU A 210 -22.12 8.26 14.08
C LEU A 210 -20.64 8.58 14.27
N ALA A 211 -19.81 7.57 14.53
CA ALA A 211 -18.38 7.80 14.66
C ALA A 211 -17.65 7.79 13.32
N ILE A 212 -16.63 8.63 13.24
CA ILE A 212 -15.62 8.69 12.18
C ILE A 212 -14.24 8.67 12.85
N PRO A 213 -13.17 8.19 12.19
CA PRO A 213 -11.86 8.12 12.82
C PRO A 213 -11.24 9.50 13.09
N PHE A 214 -11.46 10.43 12.17
CA PHE A 214 -10.90 11.78 12.20
C PHE A 214 -11.63 12.70 11.22
N ASP A 215 -11.58 14.01 11.44
CA ASP A 215 -12.27 14.99 10.59
C ASP A 215 -11.69 15.03 9.16
N TYR A 216 -10.36 14.95 9.04
CA TYR A 216 -9.67 14.85 7.74
C TYR A 216 -9.50 13.38 7.34
N SER A 217 -10.61 12.74 6.98
CA SER A 217 -10.61 11.31 6.63
C SER A 217 -11.57 10.97 5.50
N MET A 218 -11.22 9.96 4.72
CA MET A 218 -12.12 9.38 3.71
C MET A 218 -13.41 8.88 4.33
N HIS A 219 -13.35 8.37 5.55
CA HIS A 219 -14.52 7.94 6.32
C HIS A 219 -15.52 9.07 6.54
N ASN A 220 -15.03 10.25 6.94
CA ASN A 220 -15.86 11.43 7.12
C ASN A 220 -16.49 11.85 5.79
N TYR A 221 -15.69 11.96 4.73
CA TYR A 221 -16.21 12.41 3.44
C TYR A 221 -17.19 11.43 2.81
N LEU A 222 -16.92 10.12 2.87
CA LEU A 222 -17.83 9.10 2.36
C LEU A 222 -19.10 8.99 3.19
N LEU A 223 -19.03 9.11 4.53
CA LEU A 223 -20.22 9.09 5.37
C LEU A 223 -21.08 10.33 5.12
N ARG A 224 -20.47 11.52 5.05
CA ARG A 224 -21.16 12.76 4.70
C ARG A 224 -21.79 12.69 3.32
N TYR A 225 -21.09 12.14 2.34
CA TYR A 225 -21.63 11.91 1.00
C TYR A 225 -22.84 10.99 1.05
N TYR A 226 -22.71 9.84 1.70
CA TYR A 226 -23.79 8.85 1.83
C TYR A 226 -25.03 9.43 2.50
N LEU A 227 -24.88 10.16 3.60
CA LEU A 227 -25.98 10.81 4.30
C LEU A 227 -26.63 11.90 3.44
N ALA A 228 -25.82 12.79 2.86
CA ALA A 228 -26.32 13.93 2.09
C ALA A 228 -27.10 13.50 0.84
N GLU A 229 -26.63 12.49 0.12
CA GLU A 229 -27.35 11.98 -1.06
C GLU A 229 -28.63 11.21 -0.68
N HIS A 230 -28.80 10.82 0.59
CA HIS A 230 -30.07 10.32 1.13
C HIS A 230 -30.93 11.41 1.80
N GLY A 231 -30.54 12.69 1.69
CA GLY A 231 -31.30 13.83 2.22
C GLY A 231 -31.10 14.08 3.71
N ILE A 232 -30.04 13.53 4.31
CA ILE A 232 -29.66 13.77 5.71
C ILE A 232 -28.52 14.77 5.75
N ASP A 233 -28.73 15.92 6.40
CA ASP A 233 -27.67 16.89 6.61
C ASP A 233 -26.70 16.38 7.71
N PRO A 234 -25.41 16.15 7.39
CA PRO A 234 -24.47 15.54 8.33
C PRO A 234 -24.06 16.43 9.52
N ASP A 235 -24.33 17.75 9.49
CA ASP A 235 -24.03 18.65 10.60
C ASP A 235 -25.29 19.07 11.39
N ALA A 236 -26.49 18.91 10.82
CA ALA A 236 -27.74 19.31 11.45
C ALA A 236 -28.64 18.14 11.86
N ASP A 237 -28.73 17.09 11.03
CA ASP A 237 -29.66 15.98 11.27
C ASP A 237 -29.03 14.84 12.07
N VAL A 238 -27.69 14.72 12.11
CA VAL A 238 -26.96 13.69 12.87
C VAL A 238 -25.80 14.31 13.63
N GLN A 239 -25.19 13.55 14.54
CA GLN A 239 -23.95 13.94 15.21
C GLN A 239 -22.78 13.06 14.74
N LEU A 240 -21.86 13.65 13.97
CA LEU A 240 -20.58 13.01 13.66
C LEU A 240 -19.60 13.19 14.81
N ARG A 241 -19.00 12.10 15.29
CA ARG A 241 -18.04 12.11 16.41
C ARG A 241 -16.70 11.54 15.97
N SER A 242 -15.61 12.29 16.18
CA SER A 242 -14.26 11.78 15.99
C SER A 242 -13.91 10.82 17.13
N VAL A 243 -13.81 9.52 16.83
CA VAL A 243 -13.45 8.45 17.77
C VAL A 243 -12.32 7.62 17.16
N PRO A 244 -11.18 7.45 17.82
CA PRO A 244 -10.11 6.60 17.31
C PRO A 244 -10.60 5.16 17.04
N PRO A 245 -10.18 4.51 15.93
CA PRO A 245 -10.61 3.15 15.60
C PRO A 245 -10.50 2.12 16.76
N PRO A 246 -9.42 2.13 17.59
CA PRO A 246 -9.32 1.21 18.73
C PRO A 246 -10.45 1.33 19.76
N GLU A 247 -11.12 2.47 19.83
CA GLU A 247 -12.16 2.78 20.82
C GLU A 247 -13.59 2.60 20.28
N MET A 248 -13.75 2.47 18.96
CA MET A 248 -15.07 2.50 18.31
C MET A 248 -15.96 1.32 18.71
N VAL A 249 -15.45 0.09 18.75
CA VAL A 249 -16.26 -1.09 19.13
C VAL A 249 -16.74 -1.00 20.57
N ALA A 250 -15.90 -0.49 21.47
CA ALA A 250 -16.27 -0.28 22.87
C ALA A 250 -17.36 0.80 23.01
N ASN A 251 -17.24 1.91 22.26
CA ASN A 251 -18.27 2.94 22.24
C ASN A 251 -19.60 2.46 21.63
N LEU A 252 -19.55 1.61 20.60
CA LEU A 252 -20.74 1.00 20.03
C LEU A 252 -21.43 0.09 21.05
N ARG A 253 -20.66 -0.76 21.74
CA ARG A 253 -21.16 -1.66 22.78
C ARG A 253 -21.75 -0.91 23.97
N ALA A 254 -21.13 0.20 24.37
CA ALA A 254 -21.61 1.07 25.44
C ALA A 254 -22.75 2.00 25.03
N GLU A 255 -23.25 1.89 23.79
CA GLU A 255 -24.32 2.73 23.23
C GLU A 255 -24.03 4.23 23.21
N ASN A 256 -22.74 4.61 23.26
CA ASN A 256 -22.30 5.99 23.11
C ASN A 256 -22.43 6.50 21.67
N ILE A 257 -22.49 5.56 20.71
CA ILE A 257 -22.68 5.78 19.28
C ILE A 257 -23.68 4.77 18.73
N ASP A 258 -24.39 5.15 17.67
CA ASP A 258 -25.38 4.33 16.97
C ASP A 258 -24.76 3.53 15.82
N GLY A 259 -23.61 3.98 15.35
CA GLY A 259 -22.85 3.33 14.29
C GLY A 259 -21.58 4.11 13.96
N PHE A 260 -20.90 3.67 12.92
CA PHE A 260 -19.69 4.32 12.42
C PHE A 260 -19.44 3.99 10.95
N LEU A 261 -18.73 4.88 10.27
CA LEU A 261 -17.99 4.51 9.07
C LEU A 261 -16.51 4.39 9.47
N ALA A 262 -16.00 3.16 9.48
CA ALA A 262 -14.69 2.84 10.04
C ALA A 262 -13.90 1.90 9.13
N PRO A 263 -12.57 1.87 9.26
CA PRO A 263 -11.75 0.93 8.52
C PRO A 263 -11.84 -0.45 9.17
N ASP A 264 -11.67 -1.48 8.36
CA ASP A 264 -11.39 -2.81 8.89
C ASP A 264 -10.04 -2.81 9.62
N ASN A 265 -9.86 -3.61 10.66
CA ASN A 265 -10.71 -4.70 11.14
C ASN A 265 -11.80 -4.28 12.13
N VAL A 266 -11.98 -2.99 12.42
CA VAL A 266 -12.94 -2.50 13.44
C VAL A 266 -14.37 -2.89 13.08
N CYS A 267 -14.74 -2.71 11.81
CA CYS A 267 -15.99 -3.17 11.22
C CYS A 267 -16.24 -4.66 11.50
N GLN A 268 -15.32 -5.53 11.03
CA GLN A 268 -15.49 -6.97 11.23
C GLN A 268 -15.41 -7.38 12.71
N ARG A 269 -14.69 -6.63 13.55
CA ARG A 269 -14.62 -6.89 14.99
C ARG A 269 -15.97 -6.64 15.67
N ALA A 270 -16.71 -5.60 15.29
CA ALA A 270 -18.05 -5.34 15.82
C ALA A 270 -19.03 -6.49 15.49
N VAL A 271 -18.92 -7.07 14.29
CA VAL A 271 -19.67 -8.27 13.89
C VAL A 271 -19.25 -9.48 14.72
N TYR A 272 -17.95 -9.74 14.83
CA TYR A 272 -17.39 -10.86 15.58
C TYR A 272 -17.82 -10.84 17.06
N ASP A 273 -17.84 -9.66 17.66
CA ASP A 273 -18.27 -9.45 19.05
C ASP A 273 -19.81 -9.44 19.21
N GLY A 274 -20.58 -9.52 18.12
CA GLY A 274 -22.05 -9.53 18.13
C GLY A 274 -22.69 -8.19 18.52
N VAL A 275 -21.95 -7.09 18.47
CA VAL A 275 -22.42 -5.75 18.91
C VAL A 275 -22.87 -4.86 17.75
N GLY A 276 -22.49 -5.20 16.53
CA GLY A 276 -22.93 -4.49 15.32
C GLY A 276 -23.02 -5.38 14.10
N PHE A 277 -23.63 -4.83 13.05
CA PHE A 277 -23.74 -5.47 11.74
C PHE A 277 -23.26 -4.52 10.64
N ILE A 278 -22.77 -5.09 9.55
CA ILE A 278 -22.36 -4.33 8.36
C ILE A 278 -23.62 -3.91 7.62
N HIS A 279 -23.86 -2.60 7.55
CA HIS A 279 -24.96 -2.03 6.78
C HIS A 279 -24.66 -2.06 5.28
N ILE A 280 -23.52 -1.47 4.90
CA ILE A 280 -22.93 -1.48 3.56
C ILE A 280 -21.40 -1.40 3.64
N LEU A 281 -20.70 -1.93 2.65
CA LEU A 281 -19.29 -1.65 2.44
C LEU A 281 -19.11 -0.26 1.79
N SER A 282 -18.02 0.42 2.13
CA SER A 282 -17.64 1.71 1.53
C SER A 282 -17.44 1.64 0.01
N LYS A 283 -17.05 0.48 -0.53
CA LYS A 283 -16.95 0.26 -1.98
C LYS A 283 -18.29 0.33 -2.71
N GLU A 284 -19.41 0.13 -2.01
CA GLU A 284 -20.75 0.31 -2.57
C GLU A 284 -21.10 1.80 -2.71
N ILE A 285 -20.38 2.69 -1.99
CA ILE A 285 -20.44 4.14 -2.14
C ILE A 285 -19.51 4.58 -3.28
N TRP A 286 -18.26 4.12 -3.28
CA TRP A 286 -17.27 4.37 -4.33
C TRP A 286 -16.30 3.19 -4.43
N ASP A 287 -16.43 2.37 -5.48
CA ASP A 287 -15.52 1.25 -5.67
C ASP A 287 -14.12 1.73 -6.09
N GLY A 288 -13.11 1.26 -5.35
CA GLY A 288 -11.71 1.61 -5.54
C GLY A 288 -11.32 2.97 -4.98
N HIS A 289 -12.08 3.51 -4.02
CA HIS A 289 -11.75 4.74 -3.31
C HIS A 289 -10.43 4.60 -2.52
N PRO A 290 -9.61 5.66 -2.42
CA PRO A 290 -8.44 5.65 -1.54
C PRO A 290 -8.88 5.61 -0.08
N CYS A 291 -8.04 5.05 0.79
CA CYS A 291 -8.29 5.04 2.23
C CYS A 291 -7.10 5.67 2.97
N CYS A 292 -6.09 4.87 3.31
CA CYS A 292 -4.90 5.31 4.02
C CYS A 292 -3.70 5.42 3.07
N SER A 293 -2.70 6.18 3.49
CA SER A 293 -1.48 6.45 2.76
C SER A 293 -0.26 6.29 3.65
N PHE A 294 0.78 5.70 3.07
CA PHE A 294 2.12 5.82 3.59
C PHE A 294 2.53 7.27 3.31
N SER A 295 2.92 7.99 4.35
CA SER A 295 3.11 9.45 4.27
C SER A 295 4.40 9.86 4.98
N ALA A 296 5.08 10.86 4.42
CA ALA A 296 6.32 11.39 4.98
C ALA A 296 6.39 12.90 4.80
N SER A 297 7.11 13.59 5.69
CA SER A 297 7.38 15.02 5.52
C SER A 297 8.27 15.24 4.30
N LYS A 298 8.07 16.36 3.60
CA LYS A 298 8.94 16.71 2.46
C LYS A 298 10.39 16.88 2.90
N GLU A 299 10.61 17.39 4.11
CA GLU A 299 11.94 17.47 4.73
C GLU A 299 12.62 16.09 4.77
N PHE A 300 11.97 15.07 5.32
CA PHE A 300 12.54 13.71 5.38
C PHE A 300 12.87 13.17 3.98
N VAL A 301 11.95 13.32 3.03
CA VAL A 301 12.13 12.90 1.63
C VAL A 301 13.35 13.57 1.00
N THR A 302 13.55 14.87 1.25
CA THR A 302 14.66 15.64 0.65
C THR A 302 16.01 15.44 1.34
N THR A 303 16.02 15.24 2.66
CA THR A 303 17.26 15.10 3.44
C THR A 303 17.77 13.66 3.44
N ASN A 304 16.89 12.66 3.28
CA ASN A 304 17.27 11.25 3.27
C ASN A 304 16.74 10.55 2.00
N PRO A 305 17.11 11.01 0.79
CA PRO A 305 16.52 10.53 -0.46
C PRO A 305 16.78 9.03 -0.71
N ASN A 306 17.95 8.48 -0.37
CA ASN A 306 18.23 7.06 -0.56
C ASN A 306 17.48 6.19 0.46
N THR A 307 17.44 6.60 1.73
CA THR A 307 16.59 5.99 2.76
C THR A 307 15.12 6.00 2.36
N TYR A 308 14.60 7.14 1.90
CA TYR A 308 13.22 7.28 1.46
C TYR A 308 12.92 6.35 0.27
N ALA A 309 13.79 6.31 -0.74
CA ALA A 309 13.61 5.43 -1.89
C ALA A 309 13.62 3.95 -1.49
N ALA A 310 14.52 3.55 -0.57
CA ALA A 310 14.55 2.21 0.01
C ALA A 310 13.24 1.88 0.76
N LEU A 311 12.74 2.82 1.55
CA LEU A 311 11.50 2.64 2.30
C LEU A 311 10.28 2.53 1.36
N LEU A 312 10.19 3.40 0.36
CA LEU A 312 9.11 3.36 -0.64
C LEU A 312 9.11 2.04 -1.43
N ARG A 313 10.28 1.54 -1.85
CA ARG A 313 10.40 0.21 -2.48
C ARG A 313 9.89 -0.91 -1.58
N ALA A 314 10.21 -0.88 -0.29
CA ALA A 314 9.69 -1.87 0.67
C ALA A 314 8.16 -1.84 0.75
N ILE A 315 7.55 -0.64 0.79
CA ILE A 315 6.10 -0.48 0.86
C ILE A 315 5.42 -0.94 -0.44
N ILE A 316 5.97 -0.60 -1.62
CA ILE A 316 5.43 -1.04 -2.91
C ILE A 316 5.54 -2.56 -3.05
N ASP A 317 6.67 -3.17 -2.65
CA ASP A 317 6.89 -4.62 -2.70
C ASP A 317 5.93 -5.35 -1.75
N ALA A 318 5.78 -4.84 -0.52
CA ALA A 318 4.81 -5.35 0.44
C ALA A 318 3.37 -5.23 -0.07
N SER A 319 3.01 -4.12 -0.71
CA SER A 319 1.69 -3.92 -1.31
C SER A 319 1.44 -4.92 -2.45
N ALA A 320 2.41 -5.13 -3.34
CA ALA A 320 2.33 -6.11 -4.42
C ALA A 320 2.21 -7.55 -3.88
N TYR A 321 2.92 -7.89 -2.80
CA TYR A 321 2.75 -9.16 -2.12
C TYR A 321 1.35 -9.30 -1.52
N ALA A 322 0.83 -8.25 -0.90
CA ALA A 322 -0.50 -8.23 -0.30
C ALA A 322 -1.62 -8.27 -1.34
N GLN A 323 -1.43 -7.78 -2.57
CA GLN A 323 -2.46 -7.89 -3.62
C GLN A 323 -2.80 -9.34 -3.97
N LYS A 324 -1.84 -10.25 -3.89
CA LYS A 324 -1.99 -11.67 -4.27
C LYS A 324 -2.93 -12.41 -3.31
N PRO A 325 -4.08 -12.94 -3.76
CA PRO A 325 -5.04 -13.62 -2.90
C PRO A 325 -4.45 -14.78 -2.08
N GLU A 326 -3.52 -15.53 -2.67
CA GLU A 326 -2.84 -16.67 -2.04
C GLU A 326 -2.02 -16.28 -0.79
N ASN A 327 -1.59 -15.01 -0.70
CA ASN A 327 -0.79 -14.52 0.42
C ASN A 327 -1.64 -14.01 1.59
N ARG A 328 -2.94 -13.72 1.37
CA ARG A 328 -3.81 -13.00 2.33
C ARG A 328 -3.94 -13.70 3.68
N LYS A 329 -3.97 -15.03 3.70
CA LYS A 329 -4.07 -15.81 4.95
C LYS A 329 -2.82 -15.70 5.80
N GLN A 330 -1.64 -15.91 5.18
CA GLN A 330 -0.36 -15.75 5.88
C GLN A 330 -0.17 -14.32 6.38
N ILE A 331 -0.62 -13.32 5.61
CA ILE A 331 -0.58 -11.92 6.04
C ILE A 331 -1.46 -11.71 7.28
N ALA A 332 -2.68 -12.28 7.31
CA ALA A 332 -3.57 -12.20 8.46
C ALA A 332 -2.90 -12.74 9.73
N GLU A 333 -2.21 -13.87 9.63
CA GLU A 333 -1.45 -14.47 10.74
C GLU A 333 -0.27 -13.59 11.16
N ALA A 334 0.49 -13.04 10.20
CA ALA A 334 1.67 -12.24 10.48
C ALA A 334 1.36 -10.92 11.22
N ILE A 335 0.19 -10.33 10.98
CA ILE A 335 -0.21 -9.04 11.55
C ILE A 335 -1.18 -9.15 12.75
N ALA A 336 -1.64 -10.35 13.09
CA ALA A 336 -2.50 -10.61 14.25
C ALA A 336 -1.87 -10.31 15.63
N PRO A 337 -0.56 -10.57 15.86
CA PRO A 337 0.05 -10.47 17.19
C PRO A 337 -0.09 -9.11 17.89
N ALA A 338 0.16 -9.11 19.20
CA ALA A 338 -0.06 -7.97 20.09
C ALA A 338 0.78 -6.74 19.75
N ASN A 339 1.98 -6.90 19.17
CA ASN A 339 2.82 -5.80 18.70
C ASN A 339 2.26 -5.13 17.42
N TYR A 340 1.33 -5.78 16.70
CA TYR A 340 0.67 -5.27 15.50
C TYR A 340 -0.81 -4.97 15.77
N LEU A 341 -1.75 -5.71 15.18
CA LEU A 341 -3.17 -5.41 15.28
C LEU A 341 -3.81 -5.89 16.58
N ASN A 342 -3.21 -6.86 17.29
CA ASN A 342 -3.79 -7.47 18.49
C ASN A 342 -5.25 -7.90 18.26
N ALA A 343 -5.50 -8.62 17.16
CA ALA A 343 -6.83 -8.98 16.70
C ALA A 343 -6.94 -10.48 16.45
N PRO A 344 -8.13 -11.10 16.64
CA PRO A 344 -8.31 -12.51 16.32
C PRO A 344 -7.96 -12.80 14.86
N PRO A 345 -7.14 -13.83 14.56
CA PRO A 345 -6.74 -14.15 13.18
C PRO A 345 -7.92 -14.33 12.22
N VAL A 346 -9.02 -14.94 12.70
CA VAL A 346 -10.25 -15.12 11.91
C VAL A 346 -10.87 -13.79 11.46
N VAL A 347 -10.83 -12.75 12.29
CA VAL A 347 -11.34 -11.42 11.93
C VAL A 347 -10.50 -10.83 10.80
N LEU A 348 -9.18 -10.98 10.88
CA LEU A 348 -8.25 -10.48 9.88
C LEU A 348 -8.35 -11.27 8.57
N GLU A 349 -8.46 -12.59 8.64
CA GLU A 349 -8.65 -13.44 7.46
C GLU A 349 -9.95 -13.08 6.73
N GLN A 350 -11.06 -12.90 7.46
CA GLN A 350 -12.35 -12.53 6.86
C GLN A 350 -12.27 -11.20 6.09
N VAL A 351 -11.56 -10.22 6.64
CA VAL A 351 -11.30 -8.92 5.98
C VAL A 351 -10.43 -9.12 4.75
N LEU A 352 -9.26 -9.75 4.92
CA LEU A 352 -8.22 -9.79 3.89
C LEU A 352 -8.56 -10.71 2.72
N THR A 353 -9.35 -11.76 2.95
CA THR A 353 -9.80 -12.71 1.91
C THR A 353 -11.17 -12.37 1.35
N GLY A 354 -11.92 -11.49 2.03
CA GLY A 354 -13.24 -11.07 1.56
C GLY A 354 -14.36 -12.10 1.76
N THR A 355 -14.15 -13.17 2.53
CA THR A 355 -15.23 -14.07 2.97
C THR A 355 -15.57 -13.78 4.42
N TYR A 356 -16.74 -13.21 4.69
CA TYR A 356 -17.04 -12.63 6.00
C TYR A 356 -18.51 -12.74 6.40
N ALA A 357 -18.77 -12.73 7.70
CA ALA A 357 -20.13 -12.59 8.22
C ALA A 357 -20.56 -11.12 8.20
N ASP A 358 -21.83 -10.84 7.86
CA ASP A 358 -22.40 -9.48 7.86
C ASP A 358 -22.99 -9.05 9.20
N GLY A 359 -23.10 -9.98 10.16
CA GLY A 359 -23.73 -9.74 11.47
C GLY A 359 -25.26 -9.89 11.48
N LEU A 360 -25.87 -10.22 10.34
CA LEU A 360 -27.31 -10.50 10.18
C LEU A 360 -27.59 -11.97 9.85
N GLY A 361 -26.60 -12.85 10.07
CA GLY A 361 -26.71 -14.28 9.81
C GLY A 361 -26.28 -14.70 8.40
N ASN A 362 -25.81 -13.79 7.55
CA ASN A 362 -25.33 -14.14 6.21
C ASN A 362 -23.81 -14.16 6.14
N ILE A 363 -23.30 -15.02 5.27
CA ILE A 363 -21.91 -15.00 4.81
C ILE A 363 -21.85 -14.33 3.44
N LYS A 364 -21.02 -13.30 3.33
CA LYS A 364 -20.74 -12.58 2.09
C LYS A 364 -19.39 -13.00 1.53
N LYS A 365 -19.25 -12.90 0.21
CA LYS A 365 -18.00 -13.13 -0.52
C LYS A 365 -17.75 -11.96 -1.45
N ASP A 366 -16.70 -11.22 -1.17
CA ASP A 366 -16.21 -10.12 -2.00
C ASP A 366 -14.68 -10.07 -1.90
N PRO A 367 -13.95 -10.71 -2.84
CA PRO A 367 -12.48 -10.74 -2.80
C PRO A 367 -11.84 -9.35 -2.90
N ASN A 368 -12.61 -8.36 -3.37
CA ASN A 368 -12.19 -6.96 -3.51
C ASN A 368 -12.73 -6.08 -2.37
N ARG A 369 -13.08 -6.68 -1.21
CA ARG A 369 -13.43 -5.94 0.01
C ARG A 369 -12.34 -4.94 0.40
N VAL A 370 -11.08 -5.35 0.27
CA VAL A 370 -9.89 -4.50 0.45
C VAL A 370 -8.78 -4.91 -0.51
N THR A 371 -8.16 -3.92 -1.17
CA THR A 371 -7.06 -4.13 -2.12
C THR A 371 -5.90 -3.19 -1.80
N PHE A 372 -4.66 -3.65 -2.05
CA PHE A 372 -3.43 -2.94 -1.69
C PHE A 372 -2.75 -2.37 -2.95
N GLU A 373 -3.44 -1.47 -3.67
CA GLU A 373 -2.92 -0.80 -4.86
C GLU A 373 -2.17 0.49 -4.46
N PRO A 374 -0.84 0.56 -4.64
CA PRO A 374 -0.06 1.63 -4.01
C PRO A 374 -0.12 2.99 -4.72
N PHE A 375 -0.73 3.07 -5.90
CA PHE A 375 -0.60 4.24 -6.76
C PHE A 375 -1.39 5.46 -6.25
N PRO A 376 -0.73 6.60 -5.95
CA PRO A 376 -1.38 7.78 -5.41
C PRO A 376 -1.88 8.70 -6.52
N TYR A 377 -2.99 8.35 -7.17
CA TYR A 377 -3.57 9.15 -8.25
C TYR A 377 -3.85 10.60 -7.84
N ASP A 378 -3.43 11.57 -8.67
CA ASP A 378 -3.76 12.99 -8.48
C ASP A 378 -5.28 13.21 -8.34
N SER A 379 -6.08 12.46 -9.11
CA SER A 379 -7.55 12.55 -9.08
C SER A 379 -8.15 12.20 -7.72
N PHE A 380 -7.46 11.38 -6.90
CA PHE A 380 -7.85 11.15 -5.51
C PHE A 380 -7.68 12.40 -4.66
N ALA A 381 -6.53 13.06 -4.74
CA ALA A 381 -6.26 14.29 -4.01
C ALA A 381 -7.22 15.41 -4.41
N ILE A 382 -7.47 15.56 -5.71
CA ILE A 382 -8.42 16.56 -6.24
C ILE A 382 -9.83 16.27 -5.69
N TRP A 383 -10.31 15.02 -5.73
CA TRP A 383 -11.62 14.69 -5.15
C TRP A 383 -11.67 14.99 -3.65
N ILE A 384 -10.63 14.62 -2.89
CA ILE A 384 -10.54 14.92 -1.45
C ILE A 384 -10.66 16.43 -1.20
N LEU A 385 -9.91 17.24 -1.94
CA LEU A 385 -9.98 18.71 -1.86
C LEU A 385 -11.38 19.24 -2.18
N THR A 386 -12.10 18.64 -3.14
CA THR A 386 -13.50 19.05 -3.40
C THR A 386 -14.40 18.78 -2.20
N GLN A 387 -14.20 17.67 -1.47
CA GLN A 387 -15.00 17.39 -0.28
C GLN A 387 -14.59 18.27 0.90
N MET A 388 -13.31 18.60 1.04
CA MET A 388 -12.84 19.59 2.01
C MET A 388 -13.47 20.97 1.75
N LYS A 389 -13.54 21.38 0.48
CA LYS A 389 -14.26 22.61 0.09
C LYS A 389 -15.75 22.47 0.39
N ARG A 390 -16.44 21.44 -0.14
CA ARG A 390 -17.89 21.18 0.05
C ARG A 390 -18.33 21.31 1.51
N TRP A 391 -17.49 20.88 2.46
CA TRP A 391 -17.79 20.91 3.90
C TRP A 391 -17.16 22.08 4.66
N GLY A 392 -16.72 23.12 3.95
CA GLY A 392 -16.28 24.40 4.53
C GLY A 392 -14.93 24.35 5.24
N GLN A 393 -14.18 23.26 5.11
CA GLN A 393 -12.84 23.12 5.69
C GLN A 393 -11.80 23.91 4.90
N VAL A 394 -12.01 24.05 3.59
CA VAL A 394 -11.23 24.92 2.70
C VAL A 394 -12.17 25.98 2.12
N LYS A 395 -11.73 27.24 2.12
CA LYS A 395 -12.52 28.39 1.65
C LYS A 395 -11.80 29.10 0.51
N GLY A 396 -12.59 29.75 -0.36
CA GLY A 396 -12.07 30.53 -1.49
C GLY A 396 -11.62 29.67 -2.68
N ASP A 397 -10.75 30.25 -3.49
CA ASP A 397 -10.17 29.61 -4.67
C ASP A 397 -9.11 28.59 -4.25
N VAL A 398 -9.13 27.41 -4.88
CA VAL A 398 -8.25 26.29 -4.54
C VAL A 398 -7.47 25.88 -5.77
N ASP A 399 -6.14 25.88 -5.69
CA ASP A 399 -5.28 25.26 -6.72
C ASP A 399 -5.28 23.74 -6.55
N TYR A 400 -6.38 23.11 -6.99
CA TYR A 400 -6.59 21.68 -6.84
C TYR A 400 -5.45 20.84 -7.44
N ALA A 401 -5.06 21.16 -8.69
CA ALA A 401 -4.06 20.40 -9.42
C ALA A 401 -2.66 20.62 -8.87
N GLY A 402 -2.31 21.86 -8.47
CA GLY A 402 -1.02 22.16 -7.86
C GLY A 402 -0.86 21.46 -6.51
N ILE A 403 -1.87 21.53 -5.63
CA ILE A 403 -1.83 20.84 -4.34
C ILE A 403 -1.76 19.32 -4.54
N ALA A 404 -2.58 18.76 -5.43
CA ALA A 404 -2.57 17.33 -5.73
C ALA A 404 -1.17 16.84 -6.13
N LYS A 405 -0.53 17.50 -7.11
CA LYS A 405 0.83 17.13 -7.58
C LYS A 405 1.91 17.31 -6.52
N GLN A 406 1.75 18.27 -5.62
CA GLN A 406 2.74 18.50 -4.55
C GLN A 406 2.67 17.45 -3.45
N VAL A 407 1.46 16.95 -3.15
CA VAL A 407 1.23 16.01 -2.04
C VAL A 407 1.23 14.57 -2.54
N PHE A 408 0.52 14.23 -3.61
CA PHE A 408 0.39 12.86 -4.12
C PHE A 408 1.46 12.62 -5.19
N LEU A 409 2.49 11.83 -4.85
CA LEU A 409 3.70 11.67 -5.66
C LEU A 409 3.53 10.58 -6.73
N ALA A 410 2.55 10.74 -7.61
CA ALA A 410 2.17 9.75 -8.62
C ALA A 410 3.32 9.46 -9.61
N THR A 411 4.07 10.49 -10.00
CA THR A 411 5.16 10.37 -10.99
C THR A 411 6.32 9.56 -10.41
N GLU A 412 6.71 9.87 -9.17
CA GLU A 412 7.77 9.18 -8.44
C GLU A 412 7.37 7.74 -8.14
N CYS A 413 6.12 7.51 -7.72
CA CYS A 413 5.59 6.17 -7.53
C CYS A 413 5.65 5.35 -8.84
N ALA A 414 5.26 5.93 -9.97
CA ALA A 414 5.34 5.27 -11.27
C ALA A 414 6.78 4.90 -11.66
N ALA A 415 7.73 5.78 -11.39
CA ALA A 415 9.15 5.53 -11.65
C ALA A 415 9.66 4.35 -10.81
N VAL A 416 9.42 4.37 -9.50
CA VAL A 416 9.84 3.29 -8.59
C VAL A 416 9.18 1.96 -8.96
N MET A 417 7.89 1.96 -9.33
CA MET A 417 7.23 0.75 -9.81
C MET A 417 7.92 0.15 -11.04
N LYS A 418 8.29 0.99 -12.03
CA LYS A 418 9.01 0.54 -13.23
C LYS A 418 10.39 -0.02 -12.89
N ASP A 419 11.13 0.63 -12.01
CA ASP A 419 12.46 0.18 -11.57
C ASP A 419 12.39 -1.17 -10.85
N MET A 420 11.27 -1.45 -10.18
CA MET A 420 10.98 -2.74 -9.54
C MET A 420 10.44 -3.81 -10.51
N GLY A 421 10.31 -3.49 -11.81
CA GLY A 421 9.72 -4.38 -12.81
C GLY A 421 8.20 -4.53 -12.71
N LEU A 422 7.52 -3.63 -11.99
CA LEU A 422 6.06 -3.57 -11.91
C LEU A 422 5.51 -2.65 -13.00
N THR A 423 4.27 -2.93 -13.43
CA THR A 423 3.57 -2.06 -14.38
C THR A 423 2.76 -1.01 -13.60
N PRO A 424 3.13 0.28 -13.64
CA PRO A 424 2.30 1.31 -13.05
C PRO A 424 0.98 1.44 -13.83
N PRO A 425 -0.12 1.79 -13.16
CA PRO A 425 -1.40 2.01 -13.82
C PRO A 425 -1.36 3.26 -14.71
N ALA A 426 -2.44 3.49 -15.45
CA ALA A 426 -2.66 4.77 -16.12
C ALA A 426 -2.63 5.92 -15.09
N PRO A 427 -2.14 7.11 -15.46
CA PRO A 427 -2.00 8.23 -14.51
C PRO A 427 -3.36 8.79 -14.04
N THR A 428 -4.45 8.46 -14.72
CA THR A 428 -5.80 8.89 -14.37
C THR A 428 -6.67 7.68 -14.04
N LYS A 429 -7.52 7.83 -13.01
CA LYS A 429 -8.52 6.85 -12.62
C LYS A 429 -9.90 7.46 -12.80
N THR A 430 -10.81 6.71 -13.41
CA THR A 430 -12.23 7.10 -13.47
C THR A 430 -12.82 7.01 -12.07
N ILE A 431 -13.49 8.07 -11.63
CA ILE A 431 -14.10 8.15 -10.30
C ILE A 431 -15.60 8.32 -10.46
N VAL A 432 -16.36 7.45 -9.80
CA VAL A 432 -17.81 7.50 -9.71
C VAL A 432 -18.20 7.27 -8.25
N VAL A 433 -18.90 8.23 -7.65
CA VAL A 433 -19.32 8.16 -6.25
C VAL A 433 -20.84 8.18 -6.19
N MET A 434 -21.44 7.07 -5.75
CA MET A 434 -22.88 6.81 -5.77
C MET A 434 -23.52 7.14 -7.13
N GLY A 435 -22.93 6.64 -8.22
CA GLY A 435 -23.42 6.87 -9.58
C GLY A 435 -23.10 8.25 -10.17
N LYS A 436 -22.54 9.18 -9.38
CA LYS A 436 -22.16 10.51 -9.86
C LYS A 436 -20.72 10.50 -10.38
N PRO A 437 -20.47 10.74 -11.69
CA PRO A 437 -19.12 10.81 -12.22
C PRO A 437 -18.40 12.06 -11.70
N PHE A 438 -17.10 11.92 -11.46
CA PHE A 438 -16.22 13.00 -11.07
C PHE A 438 -15.19 13.28 -12.18
N ASP A 439 -15.19 14.51 -12.67
CA ASP A 439 -14.19 15.02 -13.61
C ASP A 439 -13.14 15.86 -12.85
N PRO A 440 -11.90 15.40 -12.69
CA PRO A 440 -10.86 16.13 -11.98
C PRO A 440 -10.45 17.45 -12.67
N ALA A 441 -10.83 17.67 -13.93
CA ALA A 441 -10.64 18.95 -14.61
C ALA A 441 -11.72 20.00 -14.27
N LYS A 442 -12.81 19.60 -13.60
CA LYS A 442 -13.93 20.48 -13.23
C LYS A 442 -14.32 20.35 -11.75
N PRO A 443 -13.36 20.52 -10.81
CA PRO A 443 -13.60 20.29 -9.39
C PRO A 443 -14.68 21.21 -8.78
N ASP A 444 -14.69 22.51 -9.13
CA ASP A 444 -15.70 23.43 -8.61
C ASP A 444 -17.10 23.11 -9.13
N ALA A 445 -17.24 22.74 -10.41
CA ALA A 445 -18.54 22.32 -10.95
C ALA A 445 -19.08 21.07 -10.22
N TYR A 446 -18.19 20.16 -9.81
CA TYR A 446 -18.57 19.02 -8.98
C TYR A 446 -19.08 19.45 -7.61
N VAL A 447 -18.39 20.37 -6.91
CA VAL A 447 -18.86 20.93 -5.62
C VAL A 447 -20.22 21.60 -5.76
N GLU A 448 -20.40 22.43 -6.80
CA GLU A 448 -21.63 23.18 -7.00
C GLU A 448 -22.84 22.30 -7.31
N SER A 449 -22.60 21.13 -7.90
CA SER A 449 -23.65 20.18 -8.26
C SER A 449 -24.31 19.47 -7.07
N PHE A 450 -23.91 19.74 -5.82
CA PHE A 450 -24.52 19.16 -4.62
C PHE A 450 -25.55 20.09 -3.99
N ALA A 451 -26.67 19.50 -3.54
CA ALA A 451 -27.73 20.22 -2.84
C ALA A 451 -27.34 20.56 -1.39
N ILE A 452 -26.71 19.62 -0.68
CA ILE A 452 -26.24 19.81 0.71
C ILE A 452 -24.73 20.05 0.69
N LYS A 453 -24.32 21.26 1.09
CA LYS A 453 -22.94 21.78 1.15
C LYS A 453 -22.82 22.94 2.14
N ARG A 454 -21.60 23.44 2.36
CA ARG A 454 -21.24 24.58 3.25
C ARG A 454 -20.48 25.69 2.52
N THR A 455 -20.44 25.62 1.19
CA THR A 455 -19.78 26.55 0.27
C THR A 455 -20.76 27.46 -0.44
#